data_AF-A0A536ACY3-F1
#
_entry.id   AF-A0A536ACY3-F1
#
_cell.length_a   1.000
_cell.length_b   1.000
_cell.length_c   1.000
_cell.angle_alpha   90.00
_cell.angle_beta   90.00
_cell.angle_gamma   90.00
#
_symmetry.space_group_name_H-M   'P 1'
#
loop_
_entity.id
_entity.type
_entity.pdbx_description
1 polymer ?
#
loop_
_entity_poly.entity_id
_entity_poly.type
_entity_poly.pdbx_seq_one_letter_code
_entity_poly.pdbx_strand_id
1 'polypeptide(L)'
;MATDLQLAAILGGLSVREGRRIDVPSLAEGWRAFVRAVERGEVTPEDYPSSLGNRDLLAEVIASVSPAARRQIEELVTPDDDAYRAATRVVDNPRRSVRADRWWWTRIPAGLGNYTETSR
;
A
#
# COMPACT_ATOMS: atom_id res chain seq x y z
N MET A 1 -17.81 -4.11 -21.77
CA MET A 1 -18.20 -2.71 -21.51
C MET A 1 -18.79 -2.45 -20.12
N ALA A 2 -18.84 -3.43 -19.20
CA ALA A 2 -19.32 -3.20 -17.82
C ALA A 2 -18.22 -2.76 -16.83
N THR A 3 -16.96 -2.73 -17.27
CA THR A 3 -15.78 -2.64 -16.40
C THR A 3 -15.53 -1.24 -15.83
N ASP A 4 -15.83 -0.17 -16.58
CA ASP A 4 -15.55 1.21 -16.17
C ASP A 4 -16.51 1.74 -15.11
N LEU A 5 -17.79 1.35 -15.17
CA LEU A 5 -18.81 1.86 -14.24
C LEU A 5 -18.60 1.31 -12.82
N GLN A 6 -18.22 0.03 -12.71
CA GLN A 6 -17.92 -0.60 -11.43
C GLN A 6 -16.66 -0.01 -10.79
N LEU A 7 -15.59 0.18 -11.57
CA LEU A 7 -14.37 0.83 -11.08
C LEU A 7 -14.67 2.26 -10.61
N ALA A 8 -15.43 3.04 -11.38
CA ALA A 8 -15.83 4.39 -11.00
C ALA A 8 -16.65 4.42 -9.70
N ALA A 9 -17.58 3.47 -9.51
CA ALA A 9 -18.37 3.37 -8.28
C ALA A 9 -17.50 3.05 -7.05
N ILE A 10 -16.55 2.12 -7.19
CA ILE A 10 -15.61 1.77 -6.12
C ILE A 10 -14.74 2.98 -5.76
N LEU A 11 -14.12 3.61 -6.76
CA LEU A 11 -13.28 4.79 -6.54
C LEU A 11 -14.07 5.97 -5.98
N GLY A 12 -15.33 6.14 -6.39
CA GLY A 12 -16.24 7.13 -5.82
C GLY A 12 -16.55 6.88 -4.35
N GLY A 13 -16.87 5.63 -3.98
CA GLY A 13 -17.08 5.24 -2.58
C GLY A 13 -15.83 5.43 -1.71
N LEU A 14 -14.66 5.06 -2.23
CA LEU A 14 -13.38 5.31 -1.59
C LEU A 14 -13.11 6.81 -1.43
N SER A 15 -13.39 7.62 -2.46
CA SER A 15 -13.18 9.07 -2.41
C SER A 15 -14.03 9.73 -1.32
N VAL A 16 -15.28 9.32 -1.16
CA VAL A 16 -16.16 9.80 -0.08
C VAL A 16 -15.61 9.38 1.28
N ARG A 17 -15.17 8.12 1.42
CA ARG A 17 -14.63 7.59 2.70
C ARG A 17 -13.35 8.30 3.14
N GLU A 18 -12.44 8.53 2.21
CA GLU A 18 -11.13 9.13 2.51
C GLU A 18 -11.17 10.66 2.53
N GLY A 19 -12.31 11.28 2.20
CA GLY A 19 -12.47 12.74 2.16
C GLY A 19 -11.59 13.43 1.12
N ARG A 20 -11.08 12.69 0.12
CA ARG A 20 -10.19 13.17 -0.94
C ARG A 20 -10.47 12.41 -2.23
N ARG A 21 -10.06 12.98 -3.37
CA ARG A 21 -10.13 12.26 -4.64
C ARG A 21 -9.22 11.03 -4.62
N ILE A 22 -9.79 9.87 -4.92
CA ILE A 22 -9.10 8.59 -5.07
C ILE A 22 -9.23 8.12 -6.52
N ASP A 23 -8.09 7.87 -7.16
CA ASP A 23 -8.00 7.17 -8.43
C ASP A 23 -6.77 6.25 -8.46
N VAL A 24 -6.83 5.21 -9.29
CA VAL A 24 -5.78 4.19 -9.37
C VAL A 24 -4.41 4.80 -9.69
N PRO A 25 -4.25 5.72 -10.67
CA PRO A 25 -2.97 6.35 -10.95
C PRO A 25 -2.38 7.07 -9.74
N SER A 26 -3.19 7.85 -9.02
CA SER A 26 -2.72 8.58 -7.83
C SER A 26 -2.32 7.64 -6.69
N LEU A 27 -3.04 6.54 -6.49
CA LEU A 27 -2.68 5.54 -5.49
C LEU A 27 -1.39 4.79 -5.85
N ALA A 28 -1.23 4.41 -7.12
CA ALA A 28 -0.03 3.73 -7.61
C ALA A 28 1.20 4.64 -7.52
N GLU A 29 1.07 5.91 -7.89
CA GLU A 29 2.16 6.88 -7.77
C GLU A 29 2.50 7.17 -6.30
N GLY A 30 1.49 7.27 -5.42
CA GLY A 30 1.71 7.40 -3.98
C GLY A 30 2.42 6.19 -3.38
N TRP A 31 2.08 4.97 -3.83
CA TRP A 31 2.79 3.75 -3.44
C TRP A 31 4.24 3.76 -3.92
N ARG A 32 4.47 4.02 -5.21
CA ARG A 32 5.80 4.14 -5.81
C ARG A 32 6.69 5.16 -5.09
N ALA A 33 6.15 6.35 -4.81
CA ALA A 33 6.90 7.40 -4.13
C ALA A 33 7.36 6.95 -2.73
N PHE A 34 6.48 6.26 -2.01
CA PHE A 34 6.81 5.66 -0.72
C PHE A 34 7.86 4.56 -0.85
N VAL A 35 7.71 3.62 -1.79
CA VAL A 35 8.70 2.55 -2.01
C VAL A 35 10.09 3.14 -2.29
N ARG A 36 10.16 4.18 -3.12
CA ARG A 36 11.42 4.90 -3.38
C ARG A 36 12.00 5.57 -2.14
N ALA A 37 11.16 6.10 -1.25
CA ALA A 37 11.63 6.65 0.03
C ALA A 37 12.16 5.53 0.95
N VAL A 38 11.52 4.36 0.96
CA VAL A 38 11.99 3.16 1.68
C VAL A 38 13.36 2.72 1.16
N GLU A 39 13.53 2.63 -0.17
CA GLU A 39 14.80 2.27 -0.81
C GLU A 39 15.94 3.23 -0.45
N ARG A 40 15.64 4.52 -0.31
CA ARG A 40 16.62 5.55 0.08
C ARG A 40 16.84 5.67 1.59
N GLY A 41 16.06 4.97 2.42
CA GLY A 41 16.12 5.10 3.88
C GLY A 41 15.59 6.44 4.39
N GLU A 42 14.71 7.10 3.63
CA GLU A 42 14.17 8.43 3.91
C GLU A 42 12.82 8.38 4.65
N VAL A 43 12.34 7.18 5.00
CA VAL A 43 11.07 7.02 5.72
C VAL A 43 11.26 7.16 7.22
N THR A 44 10.39 7.93 7.85
CA THR A 44 10.31 8.04 9.31
C THR A 44 9.35 6.97 9.86
N PRO A 45 9.53 6.52 11.12
CA PRO A 45 8.55 5.67 11.80
C PRO A 45 7.12 6.23 11.77
N GLU A 46 6.97 7.54 11.92
CA GLU A 46 5.69 8.22 12.01
C GLU A 46 4.94 8.25 10.67
N ASP A 47 5.67 8.41 9.55
CA ASP A 47 5.09 8.48 8.20
C ASP A 47 4.86 7.09 7.57
N TYR A 48 5.41 6.04 8.19
CA TYR A 48 5.37 4.69 7.65
C TYR A 48 3.94 4.11 7.59
N PRO A 49 3.13 4.14 8.67
CA PRO A 49 1.78 3.57 8.65
C PRO A 49 0.81 4.28 7.70
N SER A 50 0.92 5.61 7.58
CA SER A 50 0.07 6.40 6.69
C SER A 50 0.36 6.08 5.23
N SER A 51 1.63 5.88 4.89
CA SER A 51 2.08 5.57 3.54
C SER A 51 1.68 4.17 3.07
N LEU A 52 1.63 3.18 3.99
CA LEU A 52 1.06 1.85 3.71
C LEU A 52 -0.44 1.90 3.37
N GLY A 53 -1.15 2.95 3.78
CA GLY A 53 -2.55 3.18 3.45
C GLY A 53 -2.84 3.24 1.94
N ASN A 54 -1.91 3.73 1.12
CA ASN A 54 -2.08 3.72 -0.33
C ASN A 54 -2.13 2.28 -0.88
N ARG A 55 -1.29 1.39 -0.34
CA ARG A 55 -1.30 -0.03 -0.72
C ARG A 55 -2.56 -0.74 -0.23
N ASP A 56 -3.09 -0.30 0.91
CA ASP A 56 -4.37 -0.80 1.44
C ASP A 56 -5.55 -0.46 0.54
N LEU A 57 -5.60 0.77 0.01
CA LEU A 57 -6.62 1.19 -0.93
C LEU A 57 -6.48 0.48 -2.29
N LEU A 58 -5.24 0.30 -2.78
CA LEU A 58 -4.99 -0.50 -3.99
C LEU A 58 -5.49 -1.94 -3.83
N ALA A 59 -5.26 -2.56 -2.67
CA ALA A 59 -5.74 -3.92 -2.41
C ALA A 59 -7.28 -4.01 -2.43
N GLU A 60 -7.96 -3.00 -1.87
CA GLU A 60 -9.42 -2.93 -1.89
C GLU A 60 -9.98 -2.77 -3.30
N VAL A 61 -9.35 -1.92 -4.13
CA VAL A 61 -9.72 -1.78 -5.54
C VAL A 61 -9.50 -3.10 -6.28
N ILE A 62 -8.32 -3.72 -6.17
CA ILE A 62 -7.97 -5.02 -6.81
C ILE A 62 -8.96 -6.13 -6.44
N ALA A 63 -9.38 -6.18 -5.17
CA ALA A 63 -10.35 -7.17 -4.69
C ALA A 63 -11.76 -6.95 -5.28
N SER A 64 -12.11 -5.70 -5.56
CA SER A 64 -13.48 -5.29 -5.92
C SER A 64 -13.74 -5.17 -7.42
N VAL A 65 -12.70 -5.23 -8.26
CA VAL A 65 -12.83 -5.12 -9.73
C VAL A 65 -12.90 -6.48 -10.43
N SER A 66 -13.30 -6.46 -11.70
CA SER A 66 -13.29 -7.67 -12.55
C SER A 66 -11.88 -8.26 -12.72
N PRO A 67 -11.74 -9.57 -13.05
CA PRO A 67 -10.43 -10.19 -13.26
C PRO A 67 -9.56 -9.51 -14.34
N ALA A 68 -10.17 -8.93 -15.38
CA ALA A 68 -9.42 -8.22 -16.42
C ALA A 68 -8.81 -6.91 -15.89
N ALA A 69 -9.60 -6.09 -15.21
CA ALA A 69 -9.12 -4.86 -14.58
C ALA A 69 -8.16 -5.15 -13.43
N ARG A 70 -8.40 -6.22 -12.66
CA ARG A 70 -7.50 -6.69 -11.61
C ARG A 70 -6.09 -6.89 -12.15
N ARG A 71 -5.95 -7.66 -13.23
CA ARG A 71 -4.63 -7.92 -13.85
C ARG A 71 -3.92 -6.65 -14.27
N GLN A 72 -4.63 -5.69 -14.86
CA GLN A 72 -4.05 -4.41 -15.27
C GLN A 72 -3.53 -3.61 -14.07
N ILE A 73 -4.26 -3.59 -12.95
CA ILE A 73 -3.84 -2.89 -11.73
C ILE A 73 -2.68 -3.63 -11.06
N GLU A 74 -2.72 -4.97 -11.03
CA GLU A 74 -1.63 -5.80 -10.49
C GLU A 74 -0.34 -5.62 -11.29
N GLU A 75 -0.40 -5.59 -12.63
CA GLU A 75 0.74 -5.32 -13.51
C GLU A 75 1.35 -3.94 -13.24
N LEU A 76 0.52 -2.93 -12.95
CA LEU A 76 0.96 -1.58 -12.60
C LEU A 76 1.71 -1.52 -11.26
N VAL A 77 1.31 -2.33 -10.28
CA VAL A 77 1.78 -2.24 -8.88
C VAL A 77 2.87 -3.24 -8.55
N THR A 78 2.95 -4.36 -9.27
CA THR A 78 3.90 -5.46 -9.02
C THR A 78 5.36 -5.02 -8.97
N PRO A 79 5.87 -4.16 -9.88
CA PRO A 79 7.25 -3.70 -9.82
C PRO A 79 7.57 -2.99 -8.50
N ASP A 80 6.65 -2.15 -8.01
CA ASP A 80 6.80 -1.43 -6.75
C ASP A 80 6.64 -2.36 -5.53
N ASP A 81 5.76 -3.37 -5.61
CA ASP A 81 5.64 -4.42 -4.58
C ASP A 81 6.93 -5.24 -4.44
N ASP A 82 7.58 -5.60 -5.56
CA ASP A 82 8.84 -6.35 -5.57
C ASP A 82 10.01 -5.50 -5.06
N ALA A 83 10.10 -4.24 -5.47
CA ALA A 83 11.09 -3.30 -4.94
C ALA A 83 10.94 -3.10 -3.42
N TYR A 84 9.70 -2.95 -2.94
CA TYR A 84 9.43 -2.87 -1.51
C TYR A 84 9.85 -4.14 -0.76
N ARG A 85 9.59 -5.34 -1.31
CA ARG A 85 10.04 -6.60 -0.70
C ARG A 85 11.57 -6.68 -0.59
N ALA A 86 12.29 -6.18 -1.58
CA ALA A 86 13.75 -6.17 -1.60
C ALA A 86 14.32 -5.13 -0.62
N ALA A 87 13.68 -3.98 -0.46
CA ALA A 87 14.11 -2.90 0.43
C ALA A 87 13.71 -3.12 1.91
N THR A 88 12.90 -4.14 2.20
CA THR A 88 12.36 -4.40 3.53
C THR A 88 12.65 -5.83 4.00
N ARG A 89 12.66 -6.01 5.33
CA ARG A 89 12.75 -7.33 5.97
C ARG A 89 11.46 -7.66 6.70
N VAL A 90 11.15 -8.95 6.78
CA VAL A 90 10.03 -9.45 7.60
C VAL A 90 10.37 -9.25 9.08
N VAL A 91 9.35 -8.92 9.88
CA VAL A 91 9.45 -8.92 11.35
C VAL A 91 8.74 -10.15 11.91
N ASP A 92 9.41 -10.91 12.78
CA ASP A 92 8.86 -12.15 13.35
C ASP A 92 7.69 -11.90 14.32
N ASN A 93 7.59 -10.68 14.83
CA ASN A 93 6.54 -10.27 15.75
C ASN A 93 6.07 -8.85 15.36
N PRO A 94 5.26 -8.71 14.29
CA PRO A 94 4.64 -7.44 13.96
C PRO A 94 3.70 -7.10 15.11
N ARG A 95 4.16 -6.35 16.11
CA ARG A 95 3.41 -6.04 17.33
C ARG A 95 2.00 -5.58 16.94
N ARG A 96 0.99 -6.41 17.24
CA ARG A 96 -0.46 -6.14 17.19
C ARG A 96 -0.89 -5.09 16.15
N SER A 97 -0.39 -5.14 14.93
CA SER A 97 -1.00 -4.38 13.85
C SER A 97 -2.31 -5.07 13.53
N VAL A 98 -3.41 -4.33 13.58
CA VAL A 98 -4.76 -4.77 13.17
C VAL A 98 -4.76 -5.28 11.71
N ARG A 99 -3.68 -5.03 10.95
CA ARG A 99 -3.51 -5.35 9.53
C ARG A 99 -2.41 -6.40 9.24
N ALA A 100 -2.10 -7.26 10.21
CA ALA A 100 -1.10 -8.33 10.04
C ALA A 100 -1.49 -9.38 8.96
N ASP A 101 -2.73 -9.37 8.49
CA ASP A 101 -3.21 -10.16 7.35
C ASP A 101 -2.62 -9.71 6.00
N ARG A 102 -1.99 -8.53 5.96
CA ARG A 102 -1.43 -7.94 4.75
C ARG A 102 0.09 -7.97 4.78
N TRP A 103 0.69 -8.60 3.77
CA TRP A 103 2.13 -8.86 3.74
C TRP A 103 3.01 -7.60 3.78
N TRP A 104 2.53 -6.43 3.33
CA TRP A 104 3.29 -5.19 3.39
C TRP A 104 3.38 -4.60 4.82
N TRP A 105 2.42 -4.93 5.70
CA TRP A 105 2.42 -4.52 7.11
C TRP A 105 3.32 -5.39 7.99
N THR A 106 3.75 -6.55 7.52
CA THR A 106 4.65 -7.44 8.27
C THR A 106 6.13 -7.18 7.97
N ARG A 107 6.43 -6.02 7.37
CA ARG A 107 7.77 -5.66 6.90
C ARG A 107 8.17 -4.27 7.37
N ILE A 108 9.45 -4.10 7.64
CA ILE A 108 10.07 -2.81 7.95
C ILE A 108 11.28 -2.55 7.05
N PRO A 109 11.66 -1.29 6.80
CA PRO A 109 12.84 -0.97 6.00
C PRO A 109 14.08 -1.62 6.59
N ALA A 110 14.92 -2.22 5.75
CA ALA A 110 16.10 -2.96 6.23
C ALA A 110 17.10 -2.04 6.97
N GLY A 111 17.16 -0.76 6.62
CA GLY A 111 18.00 0.26 7.25
C GLY A 111 17.42 0.89 8.52
N LEU A 112 16.14 0.68 8.84
CA LEU A 112 15.57 1.14 10.11
C LEU A 112 16.01 0.17 11.22
N GLY A 113 17.04 0.55 11.96
CA GLY A 113 17.52 -0.18 13.14
C GLY A 113 16.36 -0.42 14.12
N ASN A 114 16.28 -1.66 14.63
CA ASN A 114 15.30 -2.20 15.58
C ASN A 114 14.13 -1.25 15.89
N TYR A 115 13.07 -1.34 15.07
CA TYR A 115 11.79 -0.71 15.34
C TYR A 115 11.21 -1.26 16.64
N THR A 116 11.61 -0.69 17.78
CA THR A 116 10.94 -0.83 19.05
C THR A 116 10.22 0.49 19.28
N GLU A 117 8.97 0.54 18.85
CA GLU A 117 8.06 1.59 19.27
C GLU A 117 8.06 1.58 20.81
N THR A 118 8.61 2.64 21.40
CA THR A 118 8.71 2.79 22.84
C THR A 118 7.30 2.99 23.34
N SER A 119 6.74 1.96 23.99
CA SER A 119 5.45 2.05 24.66
C SER A 119 5.46 3.19 25.67
N ARG A 120 4.54 4.15 25.50
CA ARG A 120 4.04 4.99 26.59
C ARG A 120 2.58 4.66 26.81
#